data_AF-G9WJ67-F1
#
_entry.id   AF-G9WJ67-F1
#
_cell.length_a   1.000
_cell.length_b   1.000
_cell.length_c   1.000
_cell.angle_alpha   90.00
_cell.angle_beta   90.00
_cell.angle_gamma   90.00
#
_symmetry.space_group_name_H-M   'P 1'
#
loop_
_entity.id
_entity.type
_entity.pdbx_description
1 polymer ?
#
loop_
_entity_poly.entity_id
_entity_poly.type
_entity_poly.pdbx_seq_one_letter_code
_entity_poly.pdbx_strand_id
1 'polypeptide(L)'
;MEKGFKGSIDDYIAAKRQQSQAFADEYDQEDIRLKLAVMISQKRREANLSQAQLADKAGLPQSTVARIELGDNYPSSKTLQAIAKALNKKLSVQLV
;
A
#
# COMPACT_ATOMS: atom_id res chain seq x y z
N MET A 1 -28.97 1.37 17.26
CA MET A 1 -27.85 2.14 16.72
C MET A 1 -26.64 1.81 17.58
N GLU A 2 -25.74 0.96 17.09
CA GLU A 2 -24.55 0.56 17.85
C GLU A 2 -23.69 1.78 18.17
N LYS A 3 -23.24 1.84 19.42
CA LYS A 3 -22.43 2.94 19.96
C LYS A 3 -21.09 2.92 19.22
N GLY A 4 -20.87 3.91 18.36
CA GLY A 4 -19.58 4.11 17.70
C GLY A 4 -18.46 4.21 18.73
N PHE A 5 -17.33 3.57 18.42
CA PHE A 5 -16.14 3.55 19.26
C PHE A 5 -15.65 4.98 19.54
N LYS A 6 -15.50 5.35 20.83
CA LYS A 6 -15.05 6.67 21.29
C LYS A 6 -13.52 6.70 21.53
N GLY A 7 -12.74 6.40 20.51
CA GLY A 7 -11.26 6.46 20.55
C GLY A 7 -10.68 6.63 19.15
N SER A 8 -9.35 6.82 19.03
CA SER A 8 -8.70 6.87 17.73
C SER A 8 -8.75 5.50 17.04
N ILE A 9 -8.63 5.47 15.71
CA ILE A 9 -8.58 4.19 14.99
C ILE A 9 -7.40 3.32 15.49
N ASP A 10 -6.30 3.95 15.87
CA ASP A 10 -5.11 3.30 16.41
C ASP A 10 -5.40 2.62 17.76
N ASP A 11 -6.15 3.29 18.65
CA ASP A 11 -6.56 2.70 19.94
C ASP A 11 -7.45 1.47 19.74
N TYR A 12 -8.36 1.52 18.77
CA TYR A 12 -9.23 0.40 18.42
C TYR A 12 -8.42 -0.80 17.92
N ILE A 13 -7.50 -0.55 16.99
CA ILE A 13 -6.62 -1.57 16.43
C ILE A 13 -5.78 -2.21 17.53
N ALA A 14 -5.15 -1.40 18.39
CA ALA A 14 -4.33 -1.89 19.50
C ALA A 14 -5.14 -2.80 20.44
N ALA A 15 -6.36 -2.39 20.81
CA ALA A 15 -7.24 -3.19 21.64
C ALA A 15 -7.64 -4.51 20.97
N LYS A 16 -7.92 -4.50 19.66
CA LYS A 16 -8.30 -5.71 18.91
C LYS A 16 -7.14 -6.68 18.72
N ARG A 17 -5.92 -6.18 18.48
CA ARG A 17 -4.71 -7.01 18.39
C ARG A 17 -4.43 -7.79 19.66
N GLN A 18 -4.69 -7.20 20.83
CA GLN A 18 -4.52 -7.90 22.12
C GLN A 18 -5.56 -9.00 22.35
N GLN A 19 -6.73 -8.90 21.73
CA GLN A 19 -7.85 -9.81 21.94
C GLN A 19 -7.84 -11.02 21.00
N SER A 20 -7.13 -10.94 19.86
CA SER A 20 -7.16 -11.98 18.83
C SER A 20 -5.87 -12.03 18.03
N GLN A 21 -5.19 -13.18 18.09
CA GLN A 21 -4.02 -13.45 17.25
C GLN A 21 -4.38 -13.41 15.76
N ALA A 22 -5.53 -13.97 15.37
CA ALA A 22 -5.99 -13.95 13.98
C ALA A 22 -6.20 -12.53 13.45
N PHE A 23 -6.74 -11.63 14.30
CA PHE A 23 -6.85 -10.21 13.93
C PHE A 23 -5.49 -9.55 13.81
N ALA A 24 -4.55 -9.86 14.72
CA ALA A 24 -3.21 -9.30 14.67
C ALA A 24 -2.47 -9.71 13.38
N ASP A 25 -2.54 -11.00 13.00
CA ASP A 25 -1.89 -11.52 11.81
C ASP A 25 -2.50 -10.94 10.52
N GLU A 26 -3.83 -10.86 10.44
CA GLU A 26 -4.53 -10.27 9.29
C GLU A 26 -4.22 -8.77 9.18
N TYR A 27 -4.24 -8.05 10.30
CA TYR A 27 -3.87 -6.64 10.34
C TYR A 27 -2.42 -6.42 9.88
N ASP A 28 -1.46 -7.23 10.34
CA ASP A 28 -0.05 -7.08 9.96
C ASP A 28 0.17 -7.28 8.46
N GLN A 29 -0.53 -8.24 7.85
CA GLN A 29 -0.53 -8.40 6.41
C GLN A 29 -1.11 -7.15 5.74
N GLU A 30 -2.29 -6.71 6.15
CA GLU A 30 -2.97 -5.57 5.55
C GLU A 30 -2.21 -4.24 5.69
N ASP A 31 -1.50 -4.06 6.81
CA ASP A 31 -0.67 -2.89 7.10
C ASP A 31 0.49 -2.75 6.09
N ILE A 32 1.16 -3.86 5.74
CA ILE A 32 2.23 -3.85 4.72
C ILE A 32 1.68 -3.44 3.36
N ARG A 33 0.52 -4.00 2.97
CA ARG A 33 -0.14 -3.70 1.69
C ARG A 33 -0.50 -2.22 1.59
N LEU A 34 -1.10 -1.67 2.64
CA LEU A 34 -1.53 -0.27 2.67
C LEU A 34 -0.32 0.69 2.68
N LYS A 35 0.73 0.38 3.46
CA LYS A 35 1.97 1.16 3.46
C LYS A 35 2.59 1.22 2.07
N LEU A 36 2.61 0.12 1.35
CA LEU A 36 3.10 0.04 -0.02
C LEU A 36 2.27 0.89 -0.99
N ALA A 37 0.94 0.79 -0.90
CA ALA A 37 0.00 1.57 -1.71
C ALA A 37 0.21 3.09 -1.52
N VAL A 38 0.29 3.53 -0.27
CA VAL A 38 0.55 4.93 0.10
C VAL A 38 1.90 5.38 -0.41
N MET A 39 2.96 4.59 -0.20
CA MET A 39 4.31 4.91 -0.67
C MET A 39 4.35 5.12 -2.19
N ILE A 40 3.78 4.19 -2.97
CA ILE A 40 3.76 4.28 -4.43
C ILE A 40 2.97 5.51 -4.89
N SER A 41 1.80 5.76 -4.31
CA SER A 41 0.96 6.92 -4.63
C SER A 41 1.69 8.24 -4.34
N GLN A 42 2.37 8.33 -3.20
CA GLN A 42 3.17 9.50 -2.84
C GLN A 42 4.33 9.71 -3.83
N LYS A 43 5.12 8.67 -4.12
CA LYS A 43 6.25 8.79 -5.07
C LYS A 43 5.81 9.12 -6.49
N ARG A 44 4.66 8.64 -6.92
CA ARG A 44 4.05 9.04 -8.19
C ARG A 44 3.72 10.54 -8.21
N ARG A 45 3.07 11.03 -7.15
CA ARG A 45 2.70 12.45 -7.03
C ARG A 45 3.93 13.36 -6.96
N GLU A 46 4.98 12.95 -6.21
CA GLU A 46 6.27 13.66 -6.19
C GLU A 46 6.90 13.75 -7.59
N ALA A 47 6.70 12.73 -8.43
CA ALA A 47 7.15 12.73 -9.82
C ALA A 47 6.24 13.50 -10.78
N ASN A 48 5.16 14.13 -10.29
CA ASN A 48 4.14 14.83 -11.09
C ASN A 48 3.50 13.97 -12.18
N LEU A 49 3.33 12.67 -11.92
CA LEU A 49 2.72 11.74 -12.86
C LEU A 49 1.26 11.45 -12.50
N SER A 50 0.39 11.35 -13.49
CA SER A 50 -0.91 10.69 -13.35
C SER A 50 -0.73 9.16 -13.22
N GLN A 51 -1.77 8.45 -12.79
CA GLN A 51 -1.74 6.98 -12.74
C GLN A 51 -1.50 6.37 -14.12
N ALA A 52 -2.10 6.95 -15.18
CA ALA A 52 -1.88 6.53 -16.55
C ALA A 52 -0.41 6.74 -16.98
N GLN A 53 0.17 7.90 -16.67
CA GLN A 53 1.57 8.18 -17.03
C GLN A 53 2.57 7.27 -16.30
N LEU A 54 2.31 6.94 -15.03
CA LEU A 54 3.13 5.95 -14.31
C LEU A 54 2.98 4.56 -14.94
N ALA A 55 1.75 4.15 -15.25
CA ALA A 55 1.46 2.88 -15.91
C ALA A 55 2.20 2.75 -17.26
N ASP A 56 2.12 3.77 -18.11
CA ASP A 56 2.80 3.81 -19.41
C ASP A 56 4.32 3.69 -19.24
N LYS A 57 4.90 4.46 -18.31
CA LYS A 57 6.34 4.38 -18.00
C LYS A 57 6.77 3.03 -17.42
N ALA A 58 5.90 2.37 -16.67
CA ALA A 58 6.16 1.08 -16.04
C ALA A 58 5.85 -0.11 -16.95
N GLY A 59 5.22 0.11 -18.12
CA GLY A 59 4.74 -0.97 -18.98
C GLY A 59 3.64 -1.80 -18.32
N LEU A 60 2.75 -1.15 -17.56
CA LEU A 60 1.65 -1.77 -16.83
C LEU A 60 0.29 -1.21 -17.30
N PRO A 61 -0.81 -1.96 -17.17
CA PRO A 61 -2.14 -1.39 -17.31
C PRO A 61 -2.41 -0.30 -16.25
N GLN A 62 -3.08 0.79 -16.62
CA GLN A 62 -3.47 1.85 -15.67
C GLN A 62 -4.35 1.33 -14.53
N SER A 63 -5.25 0.37 -14.80
CA SER A 63 -6.04 -0.32 -13.78
C SER A 63 -5.20 -1.14 -12.79
N THR A 64 -4.00 -1.59 -13.17
CA THR A 64 -3.07 -2.26 -12.26
C THR A 64 -2.45 -1.25 -11.30
N VAL A 65 -1.99 -0.10 -11.81
CA VAL A 65 -1.47 0.99 -10.95
C VAL A 65 -2.56 1.51 -10.00
N ALA A 66 -3.78 1.71 -10.49
CA ALA A 66 -4.90 2.17 -9.67
C ALA A 66 -5.20 1.19 -8.52
N ARG A 67 -5.31 -0.13 -8.80
CA ARG A 67 -5.54 -1.14 -7.76
C ARG A 67 -4.40 -1.23 -6.75
N ILE A 68 -3.15 -1.06 -7.19
CA ILE A 68 -2.00 -1.00 -6.28
C ILE A 68 -2.12 0.20 -5.35
N GLU A 69 -2.45 1.39 -5.86
CA GLU A 69 -2.59 2.61 -5.05
C GLU A 69 -3.81 2.60 -4.12
N LEU A 70 -4.84 1.80 -4.44
CA LEU A 70 -5.99 1.55 -3.57
C LEU A 70 -5.71 0.49 -2.48
N GLY A 71 -4.61 -0.25 -2.60
CA GLY A 71 -4.32 -1.38 -1.74
C GLY A 71 -5.10 -2.65 -2.11
N ASP A 72 -5.81 -2.69 -3.23
CA ASP A 72 -6.64 -3.85 -3.63
C ASP A 72 -5.85 -5.05 -4.16
N ASN A 73 -4.51 -4.94 -4.28
CA ASN A 73 -3.66 -6.02 -4.78
C ASN A 73 -2.23 -5.91 -4.23
N TYR A 74 -1.61 -7.07 -3.98
CA TYR A 74 -0.17 -7.16 -3.76
C TYR A 74 0.59 -7.15 -5.10
N PRO A 75 1.39 -6.10 -5.39
CA PRO A 75 2.24 -6.12 -6.57
C PRO A 75 3.35 -7.15 -6.41
N SER A 76 3.66 -7.87 -7.49
CA SER A 76 4.83 -8.75 -7.53
C SER A 76 6.13 -7.94 -7.40
N SER A 77 7.24 -8.58 -7.01
CA SER A 77 8.57 -7.97 -7.02
C SER A 77 8.95 -7.40 -8.40
N LYS A 78 8.54 -8.08 -9.49
CA LYS A 78 8.70 -7.60 -10.87
C LYS A 78 7.93 -6.30 -11.12
N THR A 79 6.68 -6.23 -10.66
CA THR A 79 5.84 -5.02 -10.75
C THR A 79 6.45 -3.87 -9.96
N LEU A 80 6.92 -4.13 -8.74
CA LEU A 80 7.60 -3.14 -7.90
C LEU A 80 8.87 -2.62 -8.56
N GLN A 81 9.66 -3.50 -9.18
CA GLN A 81 10.85 -3.10 -9.90
C GLN A 81 10.53 -2.24 -11.14
N ALA A 82 9.45 -2.55 -11.86
CA ALA A 82 8.99 -1.75 -13.00
C ALA A 82 8.54 -0.35 -12.57
N ILE A 83 7.74 -0.25 -11.49
CA ILE A 83 7.32 1.02 -10.90
C ILE A 83 8.53 1.84 -10.41
N ALA A 84 9.47 1.19 -9.70
CA ALA A 84 10.68 1.87 -9.23
C ALA A 84 11.49 2.45 -10.40
N LYS A 85 11.69 1.69 -11.48
CA LYS A 85 12.34 2.19 -12.71
C LYS A 85 11.59 3.36 -13.33
N ALA A 86 10.26 3.27 -13.45
CA ALA A 86 9.42 4.33 -13.99
C ALA A 86 9.49 5.65 -13.21
N LEU A 87 9.75 5.56 -11.90
CA LEU A 87 9.92 6.69 -10.98
C LEU A 87 11.39 7.16 -10.85
N ASN A 88 12.32 6.58 -11.62
CA ASN A 88 13.77 6.80 -11.48
C ASN A 88 14.29 6.53 -10.05
N LYS A 89 13.80 5.47 -9.41
CA LYS A 89 14.19 5.02 -8.08
C LYS A 89 14.80 3.61 -8.13
N LYS A 90 15.35 3.17 -7.00
CA LYS A 90 15.83 1.80 -6.79
C LYS A 90 14.87 1.08 -5.83
N LEU A 91 14.51 -0.16 -6.16
CA LEU A 91 13.81 -1.03 -5.21
C LEU A 91 14.80 -1.51 -4.16
N SER A 92 14.47 -1.31 -2.88
CA SER A 92 15.24 -1.81 -1.72
C SER A 92 14.29 -2.55 -0.79
N VAL A 93 14.75 -3.67 -0.22
CA VAL A 93 14.02 -4.46 0.78
C VAL A 93 14.92 -4.59 2.00
N GLN A 94 14.39 -4.25 3.16
CA GLN A 94 15.09 -4.35 4.43
C GLN A 94 14.20 -5.11 5.42
N LEU A 95 14.80 -6.05 6.14
CA LEU A 95 14.19 -6.68 7.31
C LEU A 95 14.65 -5.88 8.52
N VAL A 96 13.70 -5.38 9.31
CA VAL A 96 13.93 -4.57 10.52
C VAL A 96 13.43 -5.30 11.75
#